data_AF-A0A2E5ILT2-F1
#
_entry.id   AF-A0A2E5ILT2-F1
#
_cell.length_a   1.000
_cell.length_b   1.000
_cell.length_c   1.000
_cell.angle_alpha   90.00
_cell.angle_beta   90.00
_cell.angle_gamma   90.00
#
_symmetry.space_group_name_H-M   'P 1'
#
loop_
_entity.id
_entity.type
_entity.pdbx_description
1 polymer ?
#
loop_
_entity_poly.entity_id
_entity_poly.type
_entity_poly.pdbx_seq_one_letter_code
_entity_poly.pdbx_strand_id
1 'polypeptide(L)'
;MSPSKNRVKAFLSSNKKITKGLEKENLRSDSDGKISNKKYPSALGKFYFNNHVTLDYSEPHLELVTPVFEDNTQLIIFLKNLHRFVESKIGDDLLWNYSMPPKFKKKIYKYTSIWRKQYVKTCISIQGWAKK
;
A
#
# COMPACT_ATOMS: atom_id res chain seq x y z
N MET A 1 39.48 -15.70 -1.15
CA MET A 1 38.00 -15.55 -1.02
C MET A 1 37.49 -14.62 -2.11
N SER A 2 36.29 -14.83 -2.65
CA SER A 2 35.75 -13.93 -3.68
C SER A 2 35.53 -12.51 -3.12
N PRO A 3 35.66 -11.45 -3.94
CA PRO A 3 35.43 -10.08 -3.51
C PRO A 3 34.06 -9.86 -2.85
N SER A 4 33.02 -10.59 -3.27
CA SER A 4 31.70 -10.53 -2.63
C SER A 4 31.69 -11.07 -1.20
N LYS A 5 32.39 -12.19 -0.94
CA LYS A 5 32.50 -12.80 0.39
C LYS A 5 33.22 -11.87 1.37
N ASN A 6 34.23 -11.12 0.90
CA ASN A 6 34.94 -10.14 1.73
C ASN A 6 34.05 -8.94 2.09
N ARG A 7 33.22 -8.46 1.16
CA ARG A 7 32.28 -7.35 1.41
C ARG A 7 31.19 -7.75 2.41
N VAL A 8 30.62 -8.95 2.29
CA VAL A 8 29.62 -9.46 3.24
C VAL A 8 30.25 -9.62 4.62
N LYS A 9 31.45 -10.20 4.71
CA LYS A 9 32.15 -10.35 5.99
C LYS A 9 32.44 -9.00 6.66
N ALA A 10 32.92 -8.02 5.90
CA ALA A 10 33.16 -6.67 6.40
C ALA A 10 31.89 -5.96 6.89
N PHE A 11 30.75 -6.19 6.21
CA PHE A 11 29.45 -5.67 6.64
C PHE A 11 28.97 -6.32 7.94
N LEU A 12 29.01 -7.65 8.00
CA LEU A 12 28.61 -8.42 9.19
C LEU A 12 29.49 -8.13 10.41
N SER A 13 30.77 -7.79 10.21
CA SER A 13 31.69 -7.40 11.29
C SER A 13 31.60 -5.92 11.69
N SER A 14 30.72 -5.14 11.06
CA SER A 14 30.59 -3.70 11.36
C SER A 14 29.55 -3.43 12.44
N ASN A 15 29.71 -2.34 13.20
CA ASN A 15 28.73 -1.89 14.20
C ASN A 15 27.57 -1.08 13.57
N LYS A 16 27.28 -1.30 12.29
CA LYS A 16 26.23 -0.55 11.58
C LYS A 16 24.85 -1.02 12.03
N LYS A 17 24.03 -0.08 12.47
CA LYS A 17 22.61 -0.30 12.73
C LYS A 17 21.83 -0.31 11.42
N ILE A 18 20.93 -1.29 11.25
CA ILE A 18 20.06 -1.39 10.08
C ILE A 18 18.63 -1.14 10.52
N THR A 19 18.03 -0.08 9.99
CA THR A 19 16.60 0.22 10.13
C THR A 19 15.85 -0.23 8.89
N LYS A 20 14.58 -0.61 9.06
CA LYS A 20 13.69 -1.09 7.99
C LYS A 20 12.31 -0.49 8.18
N GLY A 21 11.63 -0.17 7.09
CA GLY A 21 10.21 0.14 7.05
C GLY A 21 9.52 -0.76 6.04
N LEU A 22 8.21 -0.94 6.16
CA LEU A 22 7.39 -1.65 5.18
C LEU A 22 6.23 -0.78 4.73
N GLU A 23 5.93 -0.92 3.44
CA GLU A 23 4.72 -0.42 2.81
C GLU A 23 3.91 -1.64 2.35
N LYS A 24 2.60 -1.62 2.62
CA LYS A 24 1.70 -2.70 2.22
C LYS A 24 0.46 -2.11 1.56
N GLU A 25 0.24 -2.51 0.32
CA GLU A 25 -0.94 -2.11 -0.44
C GLU A 25 -2.05 -3.17 -0.35
N ASN A 26 -3.30 -2.71 -0.35
CA ASN A 26 -4.49 -3.53 -0.46
C ASN A 26 -5.55 -2.81 -1.28
N LEU A 27 -6.13 -3.49 -2.26
CA LEU A 27 -7.42 -3.07 -2.81
C LEU A 27 -8.53 -3.38 -1.81
N ARG A 28 -9.48 -2.47 -1.65
CA ARG A 28 -10.74 -2.77 -0.99
C ARG A 28 -11.67 -3.51 -1.95
N SER A 29 -12.27 -4.59 -1.48
CA SER A 29 -13.30 -5.33 -2.21
C SER A 29 -14.61 -5.36 -1.41
N ASP A 30 -15.72 -5.58 -2.09
CA ASP A 30 -16.98 -5.98 -1.43
C ASP A 30 -16.97 -7.48 -1.07
N SER A 31 -18.03 -7.93 -0.41
CA SER A 31 -18.24 -9.33 -0.02
C SER A 31 -18.34 -10.30 -1.20
N ASP A 32 -18.59 -9.81 -2.43
CA ASP A 32 -18.63 -10.63 -3.64
C ASP A 32 -17.24 -10.79 -4.29
N GLY A 33 -16.19 -10.23 -3.69
CA GLY A 33 -14.84 -10.23 -4.27
C GLY A 33 -14.71 -9.33 -5.50
N LYS A 34 -15.52 -8.26 -5.57
CA LYS A 34 -15.38 -7.20 -6.59
C LYS A 34 -14.74 -5.98 -5.98
N ILE A 35 -13.97 -5.25 -6.76
CA ILE A 35 -13.35 -4.00 -6.29
C ILE A 35 -14.42 -3.00 -5.78
N SER A 36 -14.11 -2.35 -4.66
CA SER A 36 -15.02 -1.41 -4.02
C SER A 36 -15.16 -0.11 -4.82
N ASN A 37 -16.39 0.40 -4.86
CA ASN A 37 -16.72 1.72 -5.42
C ASN A 37 -16.89 2.80 -4.36
N LYS A 38 -16.71 2.44 -3.08
CA LYS A 38 -16.85 3.36 -1.96
C LYS A 38 -15.65 4.31 -1.94
N LYS A 39 -15.87 5.56 -1.55
CA LYS A 39 -14.79 6.53 -1.31
C LYS A 39 -13.89 6.08 -0.15
N TYR A 40 -12.75 6.73 0.02
CA TYR A 40 -11.90 6.60 1.20
C TYR A 40 -12.74 6.67 2.50
N PRO A 41 -12.60 5.72 3.44
CA PRO A 41 -13.36 5.71 4.68
C PRO A 41 -13.05 6.93 5.55
N SER A 42 -14.08 7.72 5.88
CA SER A 42 -13.93 8.91 6.74
C SER A 42 -13.41 8.57 8.15
N ALA A 43 -13.66 7.36 8.63
CA ALA A 43 -13.18 6.86 9.91
C ALA A 43 -11.64 6.70 9.98
N LEU A 44 -10.96 6.70 8.83
CA LEU A 44 -9.49 6.71 8.71
C LEU A 44 -8.91 8.13 8.58
N GLY A 45 -9.75 9.16 8.77
CA GLY A 45 -9.37 10.56 8.66
C GLY A 45 -9.24 11.02 7.19
N LYS A 46 -8.23 11.85 6.92
CA LYS A 46 -7.92 12.33 5.57
C LYS A 46 -6.63 11.66 5.08
N PHE A 47 -6.70 10.96 3.95
CA PHE A 47 -5.56 10.24 3.37
C PHE A 47 -4.31 11.11 3.14
N TYR A 48 -4.47 12.43 2.89
CA TYR A 48 -3.34 13.33 2.62
C TYR A 48 -2.56 13.77 3.87
N PHE A 49 -3.14 13.65 5.06
CA PHE A 49 -2.52 14.08 6.33
C PHE A 49 -2.19 12.91 7.26
N ASN A 50 -2.48 11.68 6.84
CA ASN A 50 -2.24 10.49 7.64
C ASN A 50 -0.93 9.82 7.19
N ASN A 51 0.02 9.70 8.12
CA ASN A 51 1.35 9.15 7.84
C ASN A 51 1.39 7.62 7.76
N HIS A 52 0.32 6.93 8.16
CA HIS A 52 0.29 5.47 8.27
C HIS A 52 -0.75 4.80 7.39
N VAL A 53 -1.83 5.50 7.02
CA VAL A 53 -2.85 4.99 6.12
C VAL A 53 -3.15 6.04 5.07
N THR A 54 -2.79 5.74 3.83
CA THR A 54 -2.99 6.64 2.69
C THR A 54 -3.62 5.87 1.52
N LEU A 55 -3.67 6.54 0.37
CA LEU A 55 -4.04 5.96 -0.91
C LEU A 55 -2.82 5.97 -1.81
N ASP A 56 -2.63 4.88 -2.55
CA ASP A 56 -1.68 4.83 -3.66
C ASP A 56 -2.33 5.44 -4.92
N TYR A 57 -2.84 4.59 -5.82
CA TYR A 57 -3.27 5.00 -7.16
C TYR A 57 -4.75 5.41 -7.25
N SER A 58 -5.64 4.72 -6.52
CA SER A 58 -7.10 4.88 -6.67
C SER A 58 -7.85 4.87 -5.33
N GLU A 59 -9.09 5.36 -5.31
CA GLU A 59 -9.96 5.37 -4.10
C GLU A 59 -10.05 4.02 -3.34
N PRO A 60 -10.12 2.85 -4.00
CA PRO A 60 -10.10 1.58 -3.29
C PRO A 60 -8.69 1.09 -2.93
N HIS A 61 -7.60 1.71 -3.40
CA HIS A 61 -6.23 1.22 -3.20
C HIS A 61 -5.61 1.86 -1.96
N LEU A 62 -5.79 1.20 -0.81
CA LEU A 62 -5.19 1.62 0.46
C LEU A 62 -3.72 1.23 0.51
N GLU A 63 -2.92 2.09 1.13
CA GLU A 63 -1.51 1.88 1.39
C GLU A 63 -1.24 2.08 2.89
N LEU A 64 -0.64 1.07 3.51
CA LEU A 64 -0.28 1.05 4.93
C LEU A 64 1.23 1.22 5.06
N VAL A 65 1.66 2.27 5.76
CA VAL A 65 3.07 2.67 5.87
C VAL A 65 3.53 2.59 7.32
N THR A 66 4.58 1.80 7.58
CA THR A 66 5.17 1.71 8.93
C THR A 66 6.21 2.80 9.17
N PRO A 67 6.44 3.22 10.42
CA PRO A 67 7.71 3.82 10.81
C PRO A 67 8.90 2.90 10.48
N VAL A 68 10.10 3.44 10.64
CA VAL A 68 11.33 2.64 10.56
C VAL A 68 11.65 2.01 11.93
N PHE A 69 12.06 0.74 11.92
CA PHE A 69 12.44 -0.02 13.12
C PHE A 69 13.80 -0.69 12.93
N GLU A 70 14.57 -0.80 14.02
CA GLU A 70 15.78 -1.65 14.06
C GLU A 70 15.40 -3.13 14.19
N ASP A 71 14.41 -3.43 15.04
CA ASP A 71 13.89 -4.77 15.31
C ASP A 71 12.75 -5.17 14.36
N ASN A 72 12.89 -6.34 13.75
CA ASN A 72 11.90 -6.86 12.80
C ASN A 72 10.60 -7.26 13.51
N THR A 73 10.66 -7.69 14.76
CA THR A 73 9.47 -8.13 15.50
C THR A 73 8.55 -6.95 15.79
N GLN A 74 9.09 -5.83 16.28
CA GLN A 74 8.37 -4.58 16.48
C GLN A 74 7.74 -4.07 15.19
N LEU A 75 8.47 -4.13 14.07
CA LEU A 75 7.96 -3.74 12.76
C LEU A 75 6.72 -4.55 12.38
N ILE A 76 6.81 -5.88 12.42
CA ILE A 76 5.70 -6.76 12.04
C ILE A 76 4.51 -6.61 13.01
N ILE A 77 4.76 -6.41 14.31
CA ILE A 77 3.71 -6.11 15.29
C ILE A 77 2.98 -4.81 14.94
N PHE A 78 3.73 -3.76 14.60
CA PHE A 78 3.15 -2.48 14.18
C PHE A 78 2.27 -2.65 12.94
N LEU A 79 2.80 -3.30 11.89
CA LEU A 79 2.05 -3.53 10.64
C LEU A 79 0.78 -4.35 10.89
N LYS A 80 0.86 -5.40 11.71
CA LYS A 80 -0.30 -6.24 12.08
C LYS A 80 -1.37 -5.43 12.83
N ASN A 81 -0.96 -4.58 13.76
CA ASN A 81 -1.88 -3.73 14.51
C ASN A 81 -2.53 -2.68 13.61
N LEU A 82 -1.76 -2.07 12.71
CA LEU A 82 -2.25 -1.12 11.73
C LEU A 82 -3.26 -1.77 10.77
N HIS A 83 -2.95 -2.96 10.26
CA HIS A 83 -3.85 -3.75 9.41
C HIS A 83 -5.18 -4.04 10.11
N ARG A 84 -5.14 -4.54 11.34
CA ARG A 84 -6.35 -4.82 12.14
C ARG A 84 -7.14 -3.54 12.44
N PHE A 85 -6.46 -2.43 12.71
CA PHE A 85 -7.11 -1.14 12.87
C PHE A 85 -7.84 -0.74 11.59
N VAL A 86 -7.18 -0.81 10.43
CA VAL A 86 -7.80 -0.48 9.13
C VAL A 86 -9.02 -1.37 8.85
N GLU A 87 -8.90 -2.69 9.03
CA GLU A 87 -10.02 -3.63 8.86
C GLU A 87 -11.23 -3.24 9.73
N SER A 88 -11.01 -2.76 10.96
CA SER A 88 -12.10 -2.31 11.83
C SER A 88 -12.77 -0.99 11.39
N LYS A 89 -12.19 -0.27 10.42
CA LYS A 89 -12.63 1.07 9.99
C LYS A 89 -13.14 1.15 8.55
N ILE A 90 -13.03 0.07 7.77
CA ILE A 90 -13.46 0.02 6.36
C ILE A 90 -14.94 -0.39 6.17
N GLY A 91 -15.65 -0.69 7.26
CA GLY A 91 -17.07 -1.08 7.24
C GLY A 91 -17.24 -2.47 6.60
N ASP A 92 -18.19 -2.61 5.66
CA ASP A 92 -18.45 -3.89 4.98
C ASP A 92 -17.47 -4.22 3.84
N ASP A 93 -16.48 -3.36 3.59
CA ASP A 93 -15.43 -3.70 2.63
C ASP A 93 -14.41 -4.66 3.28
N LEU A 94 -13.75 -5.44 2.46
CA LEU A 94 -12.66 -6.33 2.84
C LEU A 94 -11.34 -5.82 2.26
N LEU A 95 -10.23 -6.10 2.95
CA LEU A 95 -8.89 -5.92 2.38
C LEU A 95 -8.55 -7.11 1.50
N TRP A 96 -8.32 -6.85 0.22
CA TRP A 96 -7.94 -7.87 -0.75
C TRP A 96 -6.48 -8.27 -0.52
N ASN A 97 -6.24 -9.52 -0.12
CA ASN A 97 -4.93 -10.00 0.34
C ASN A 97 -4.03 -10.56 -0.78
N TYR A 98 -4.49 -10.55 -2.03
CA TYR A 98 -3.73 -11.07 -3.16
C TYR A 98 -3.17 -9.92 -4.01
N SER A 99 -2.00 -10.14 -4.62
CA SER A 99 -1.36 -9.14 -5.49
C SER A 99 -2.15 -8.88 -6.77
N MET A 100 -2.78 -9.91 -7.34
CA MET A 100 -3.65 -9.74 -8.51
C MET A 100 -5.00 -9.16 -8.09
N PRO A 101 -5.57 -8.20 -8.85
CA PRO A 101 -6.75 -7.48 -8.43
C PRO A 101 -8.00 -8.38 -8.35
N PRO A 102 -8.99 -8.02 -7.49
CA PRO A 102 -10.31 -8.61 -7.53
C PRO A 102 -11.03 -8.26 -8.83
N LYS A 103 -12.19 -8.87 -9.06
CA LYS A 103 -12.97 -8.61 -10.27
C LYS A 103 -13.37 -7.14 -10.35
N PHE A 104 -13.08 -6.49 -11.48
CA PHE A 104 -13.53 -5.12 -11.73
C PHE A 104 -15.04 -5.08 -11.98
N LYS A 105 -15.73 -4.06 -11.43
CA LYS A 105 -17.08 -3.72 -11.88
C LYS A 105 -16.94 -3.01 -13.23
N LYS A 106 -17.85 -3.28 -14.18
CA LYS A 106 -17.83 -2.74 -15.58
C LYS A 106 -17.67 -1.21 -15.70
N LYS A 107 -17.71 -0.45 -14.60
CA LYS A 107 -17.71 1.01 -14.60
C LYS A 107 -17.00 1.55 -13.35
N ILE A 108 -15.71 1.86 -13.41
CA ILE A 108 -15.03 2.59 -12.33
C ILE A 108 -13.88 3.40 -12.90
N TYR A 109 -13.88 4.72 -12.66
CA TYR A 109 -12.74 5.46 -12.08
C TYR A 109 -13.29 6.77 -11.49
N LYS A 110 -13.53 6.81 -10.16
CA LYS A 110 -13.58 8.08 -9.42
C LYS A 110 -12.20 8.28 -8.82
N TYR A 111 -11.47 9.25 -9.33
CA TYR A 111 -10.18 9.66 -8.78
C TYR A 111 -10.40 10.72 -7.70
N THR A 112 -9.58 10.66 -6.66
CA THR A 112 -9.71 11.41 -5.40
C THR A 112 -9.47 12.92 -5.55
N SER A 113 -8.51 13.33 -6.40
CA SER A 113 -8.10 14.74 -6.55
C SER A 113 -7.68 15.09 -7.97
N ILE A 114 -7.77 16.38 -8.35
CA ILE A 114 -7.43 16.89 -9.69
C ILE A 114 -5.96 16.66 -10.05
N TRP A 115 -5.04 16.85 -9.10
CA TRP A 115 -3.60 16.65 -9.30
C TRP A 115 -3.24 15.19 -9.55
N ARG A 116 -3.79 14.28 -8.73
CA ARG A 116 -3.60 12.83 -8.93
C ARG A 116 -4.29 12.35 -10.20
N LYS A 117 -5.46 12.91 -10.58
CA LYS A 117 -6.09 12.66 -11.90
C LYS A 117 -5.14 12.96 -13.04
N GLN A 118 -4.45 14.09 -13.02
CA GLN A 118 -3.55 14.47 -14.12
C GLN A 118 -2.33 13.56 -14.17
N TYR A 119 -1.67 13.33 -13.03
CA TYR A 119 -0.51 12.43 -12.96
C TYR A 119 -0.87 10.99 -13.37
N VAL A 120 -1.98 10.46 -12.86
CA VAL A 120 -2.46 9.13 -13.19
C VAL A 120 -2.87 9.02 -14.66
N LYS A 121 -3.56 10.01 -15.23
CA LYS A 121 -3.85 10.03 -16.68
C LYS A 121 -2.57 9.96 -17.50
N THR A 122 -1.54 10.68 -17.09
CA THR A 122 -0.22 10.61 -17.72
C THR A 122 0.40 9.22 -17.57
N CYS A 123 0.41 8.62 -16.37
CA CYS A 123 0.91 7.25 -16.15
C CYS A 123 0.17 6.19 -16.99
N ILE A 124 -1.16 6.24 -17.05
CA ILE A 124 -1.97 5.36 -17.92
C ILE A 124 -1.57 5.54 -19.39
N SER A 125 -1.37 6.78 -19.84
CA SER A 125 -0.97 7.08 -21.22
C SER A 125 0.44 6.59 -21.55
N ILE A 126 1.37 6.61 -20.58
CA ILE A 126 2.76 6.16 -20.74
C ILE A 126 2.86 4.64 -20.70
N GLN A 127 2.09 3.97 -19.83
CA GLN A 127 2.14 2.51 -19.68
C GLN A 127 1.39 1.73 -20.78
N GLY A 128 0.79 2.40 -21.76
CA GLY A 128 0.27 1.74 -22.97
C GLY A 128 -1.00 0.88 -22.78
N TRP A 129 -1.64 0.91 -21.61
CA TRP A 129 -2.86 0.14 -21.31
C TRP A 129 -4.13 0.65 -21.99
N ALA A 130 -4.03 1.71 -22.80
CA ALA A 130 -5.15 2.32 -23.52
C ALA A 130 -5.03 2.17 -25.04
N LYS A 131 -4.66 0.99 -25.56
CA LYS A 131 -4.97 0.56 -26.94
C LYS A 131 -5.11 -0.96 -26.99
N LYS A 132 -6.31 -1.47 -26.68
CA LYS A 132 -6.89 -2.68 -27.27
C LYS A 132 -8.40 -2.50 -27.30
#